data_AF-A0AAU1DUP3-F1
#
_entry.id   AF-A0AAU1DUP3-F1
#
_cell.length_a   1.000
_cell.length_b   1.000
_cell.length_c   1.000
_cell.angle_alpha   90.00
_cell.angle_beta   90.00
_cell.angle_gamma   90.00
#
_symmetry.space_group_name_H-M   'P 1'
#
loop_
_entity.id
_entity.type
_entity.pdbx_description
1 polymer ?
#
loop_
_entity_poly.entity_id
_entity_poly.type
_entity_poly.pdbx_seq_one_letter_code
_entity_poly.pdbx_strand_id
1 'polypeptide(L)' 'MDYPESYELVFQASAVEDDAVIVRRTTREGAGGYPIYEDETGIVRAEISDHGEVRMMASGGHQVLGSPLVRAVSEH' A
#
# COMPACT_ATOMS: atom_id res chain seq x y z
N MET A 1 7.63 3.73 18.40
CA MET A 1 6.52 3.45 17.47
C MET A 1 6.76 2.05 16.96
N ASP A 2 5.92 1.11 17.39
CA ASP A 2 6.02 -0.28 16.94
C ASP A 2 5.15 -0.41 15.70
N TYR A 3 5.76 -0.22 14.53
CA TYR A 3 5.07 -0.51 13.28
C TYR A 3 4.97 -2.04 13.13
N PRO A 4 3.83 -2.58 12.67
CA PRO A 4 3.70 -4.01 12.47
C PRO A 4 4.70 -4.49 11.41
N GLU A 5 5.08 -5.75 11.49
CA GLU A 5 6.06 -6.36 10.60
C GLU A 5 5.53 -6.60 9.18
N SER A 6 4.21 -6.64 9.01
CA SER A 6 3.57 -6.83 7.72
C SER A 6 2.17 -6.20 7.67
N TYR A 7 1.77 -5.78 6.48
CA TYR A 7 0.45 -5.26 6.17
C TYR A 7 -0.14 -6.00 4.97
N GLU A 8 -1.48 -6.06 4.90
CA GLU A 8 -2.22 -6.52 3.72
C GLU A 8 -2.74 -5.30 2.96
N LEU A 9 -2.33 -5.14 1.71
CA LEU A 9 -2.81 -4.11 0.80
C LEU A 9 -3.89 -4.69 -0.08
N VAL A 10 -5.12 -4.22 0.07
CA VAL A 10 -6.27 -4.66 -0.72
C VAL A 10 -6.50 -3.68 -1.86
N PHE A 11 -6.28 -4.14 -3.09
CA PHE A 11 -6.54 -3.42 -4.33
C PHE A 11 -7.95 -3.73 -4.82
N GLN A 12 -8.87 -2.80 -4.56
CA GLN A 12 -10.24 -2.91 -5.04
C GLN A 12 -10.30 -2.46 -6.51
N ALA A 13 -10.49 -3.39 -7.44
CA ALA A 13 -10.70 -3.08 -8.84
C ALA A 13 -12.16 -3.39 -9.22
N SER A 14 -12.91 -2.41 -9.74
CA SER A 14 -14.36 -2.53 -10.01
C SER A 14 -14.77 -3.61 -11.03
N ALA A 15 -13.82 -4.36 -11.60
CA ALA A 15 -14.04 -5.37 -12.63
C ALA A 15 -13.52 -6.78 -12.27
N VAL A 16 -12.82 -6.94 -11.14
CA VAL A 16 -12.28 -8.24 -10.67
C VAL A 16 -12.41 -8.34 -9.15
N GLU A 17 -12.32 -9.56 -8.60
CA GLU A 17 -12.27 -9.77 -7.14
C GLU A 17 -11.16 -8.94 -6.50
N ASP A 18 -11.36 -8.52 -5.25
CA ASP A 18 -10.39 -7.75 -4.48
C ASP A 18 -9.02 -8.49 -4.47
N ASP A 19 -7.97 -7.83 -4.96
CA ASP A 19 -6.63 -8.40 -5.00
C ASP A 19 -5.87 -7.96 -3.73
N ALA A 20 -5.53 -8.92 -2.87
CA ALA A 20 -4.85 -8.65 -1.61
C ALA A 20 -3.38 -9.07 -1.69
N VAL A 21 -2.47 -8.14 -1.36
CA VAL A 21 -1.02 -8.36 -1.38
C VAL A 21 -0.42 -8.15 0.00
N ILE A 22 0.35 -9.12 0.49
CA ILE A 22 1.03 -9.04 1.78
C ILE A 22 2.39 -8.39 1.63
N VAL A 23 2.56 -7.21 2.22
CA VAL A 23 3.81 -6.48 2.23
C VAL A 23 4.49 -6.60 3.60
N ARG A 24 5.82 -6.78 3.60
CA ARG A 24 6.64 -6.92 4.81
C ARG A 24 7.50 -5.69 5.03
N ARG A 25 7.65 -5.31 6.31
CA ARG A 25 8.47 -4.17 6.72
C ARG A 25 9.91 -4.42 6.31
N THR A 26 10.45 -3.48 5.54
CA THR A 26 11.86 -3.48 5.18
C THR A 26 12.67 -2.66 6.18
N THR A 27 13.99 -2.70 6.06
CA THR A 27 14.90 -1.83 6.81
C THR A 27 14.99 -0.41 6.23
N ARG A 28 14.21 -0.10 5.19
CA ARG A 28 14.23 1.19 4.51
C ARG A 28 13.10 2.08 5.01
N GLU A 29 13.38 3.37 5.06
CA GLU A 29 12.40 4.42 5.33
C GLU A 29 12.13 5.20 4.04
N GLY A 30 10.89 5.61 3.84
CA GLY A 30 10.47 6.39 2.70
C GLY A 30 10.67 7.89 2.92
N ALA A 31 10.31 8.69 1.92
CA ALA A 31 10.53 10.14 1.95
C ALA A 31 9.73 10.86 3.03
N GLY A 32 8.65 10.24 3.55
CA GLY A 32 7.86 10.74 4.66
C GLY A 32 8.45 10.42 6.04
N GLY A 33 9.55 9.67 6.12
CA GLY A 33 10.13 9.22 7.39
C GLY A 33 9.38 8.04 8.02
N TYR A 34 8.63 7.28 7.20
CA TYR A 34 7.90 6.09 7.63
C TYR A 34 8.53 4.82 7.03
N PRO A 35 8.38 3.65 7.67
CA PRO A 35 8.90 2.41 7.15
C PRO A 35 8.29 2.04 5.80
N ILE A 36 9.15 1.52 4.92
CA ILE A 36 8.74 0.97 3.63
C ILE A 36 8.44 -0.50 3.80
N TYR A 37 7.32 -0.92 3.23
CA TYR A 37 6.89 -2.29 3.12
C TYR A 37 7.05 -2.77 1.68
N GLU A 38 7.44 -4.03 1.52
CA GLU A 38 7.68 -4.66 0.23
C GLU A 38 7.08 -6.06 0.23
N ASP A 39 6.37 -6.41 -0.84
CA ASP A 39 5.87 -7.77 -1.07
C ASP A 39 7.01 -8.74 -1.41
N GLU A 40 6.78 -10.04 -1.24
CA GLU A 40 7.77 -11.08 -1.57
C GLU A 40 8.29 -11.03 -3.01
N THR A 41 7.49 -10.50 -3.95
CA THR A 41 7.87 -10.34 -5.35
C THR A 41 8.73 -9.08 -5.60
N GLY A 42 8.77 -8.13 -4.67
CA GLY A 42 9.43 -6.83 -4.84
C GLY A 42 8.72 -5.86 -5.81
N ILE A 43 7.57 -6.26 -6.36
CA ILE A 43 6.77 -5.44 -7.29
C ILE A 43 6.04 -4.35 -6.53
N VAL A 44 5.36 -4.74 -5.46
CA VAL A 44 4.59 -3.84 -4.60
C VAL A 44 5.50 -3.33 -3.49
N ARG A 45 5.68 -2.00 -3.46
CA ARG A 45 6.31 -1.31 -2.34
C ARG A 45 5.44 -0.15 -1.91
N ALA A 46 5.29 0.05 -0.61
CA ALA A 46 4.52 1.14 -0.07
C ALA A 46 5.17 1.68 1.20
N GLU A 47 5.19 3.00 1.32
CA GLU A 47 5.43 3.67 2.59
C GLU A 47 4.10 3.69 3.35
N ILE A 48 4.09 3.23 4.60
CA ILE A 48 2.87 3.18 5.42
C ILE A 48 3.11 3.97 6.70
N SER A 49 2.32 5.02 6.90
CA SER A 49 2.38 5.83 8.11
C SER A 49 1.62 5.18 9.27
N ASP A 50 1.90 5.62 10.49
CA ASP A 50 1.17 5.23 11.71
C ASP A 50 -0.33 5.53 11.61
N HIS A 51 -0.70 6.53 10.80
CA HIS A 51 -2.09 6.94 10.59
C HIS A 51 -2.82 6.11 9.51
N GLY A 52 -2.16 5.07 8.98
CA GLY A 52 -2.71 4.22 7.92
C GLY A 52 -2.65 4.83 6.51
N GLU A 53 -1.96 5.96 6.33
CA GLU A 53 -1.74 6.51 4.99
C GLU A 53 -0.74 5.62 4.23
N VAL A 54 -1.17 5.13 3.07
CA VAL A 54 -0.38 4.27 2.20
C VAL A 54 0.08 5.07 0.99
N ARG A 55 1.39 5.19 0.83
CA ARG A 55 2.01 5.85 -0.32
C ARG A 55 2.75 4.82 -1.16
N MET A 56 2.16 4.50 -2.30
CA MET A 56 2.70 3.52 -3.24
C MET A 56 4.02 4.00 -3.87
N MET A 57 5.01 3.12 -3.86
CA MET A 57 6.32 3.27 -4.48
C MET A 57 6.52 2.19 -5.54
N ALA A 58 5.69 2.24 -6.58
CA ALA A 58 5.74 1.26 -7.67
C ALA A 58 7.17 1.15 -8.24
N SER A 59 7.72 -0.07 -8.24
CA SER A 59 8.99 -0.43 -8.87
C SER A 59 8.85 -0.43 -10.40
N GLY A 60 8.53 0.71 -11.02
CA GLY A 60 8.64 0.98 -12.45
C GLY A 60 8.36 -0.18 -13.41
N GLY A 61 7.08 -0.50 -13.63
CA GLY A 61 6.66 -1.44 -14.67
C GLY A 61 5.16 -1.32 -14.93
N HIS A 62 4.75 -0.31 -15.71
CA HIS A 62 3.37 -0.08 -16.16
C HIS A 62 2.39 0.41 -15.09
N GLN A 63 2.30 1.73 -14.90
CA GLN A 63 1.23 2.37 -14.13
C GLN A 63 0.34 3.15 -15.10
N VAL A 64 -0.74 2.50 -15.55
CA VAL A 64 -1.97 3.18 -15.98
C VAL A 64 -3.11 2.53 -15.20
N LEU A 65 -3.20 2.86 -13.91
CA LEU A 65 -4.43 2.67 -13.15
C LEU A 65 -4.75 4.03 -12.56
N GLY A 66 -5.90 4.57 -12.99
CA GLY A 66 -6.36 5.89 -12.58
C GLY A 66 -6.33 6.02 -11.07
N SER A 67 -5.97 7.22 -10.60
CA SER A 67 -5.90 7.58 -9.18
C SER A 67 -7.12 7.05 -8.42
N PRO A 68 -6.94 6.15 -7.42
CA PRO A 68 -8.06 5.67 -6.63
C PRO A 68 -8.68 6.84 -5.85
N LEU A 69 -10.01 6.92 -5.89
CA LEU A 69 -10.78 7.89 -5.11
C LEU A 69 -11.10 7.28 -3.74
N VAL A 70 -10.67 7.95 -2.68
CA VAL A 70 -11.09 7.63 -1.30
C VAL A 70 -12.56 8.00 -1.12
N ARG A 71 -13.37 7.08 -0.60
CA ARG A 71 -14.78 7.32 -0.26
C ARG A 71 -15.01 7.05 1.21
N ALA A 72 -15.37 8.07 1.98
CA ALA A 72 -15.91 7.90 3.32
C ALA A 72 -17.39 7.48 3.18
N VAL A 73 -17.77 6.34 3.76
CA VAL A 73 -19.17 5.94 3.85
C VAL A 73 -19.79 6.55 5.10
N SER A 74 -20.84 7.36 4.91
CA SER A 74 -21.73 7.79 5.97
C SER A 74 -23.03 6.99 5.83
N GLU A 75 -23.36 6.23 6.86
CA GLU A 75 -24.54 5.37 6.94
C GLU A 75 -25.82 6.21 7.03
N HIS A 76 -26.91 5.76 6.41
CA HIS A 76 -28.25 6.34 6.57
C HIS A 76 -29.30 5.25 6.72
#